data_AF-D2QLX3-F1
#
_entry.id   AF-D2QLX3-F1
#
_cell.length_a   1.000
_cell.length_b   1.000
_cell.length_c   1.000
_cell.angle_alpha   90.00
_cell.angle_beta   90.00
_cell.angle_gamma   90.00
#
_symmetry.space_group_name_H-M   'P 1'
#
loop_
_entity.id
_entity.type
_entity.pdbx_description
1 polymer ?
#
loop_
_entity_poly.entity_id
_entity_poly.type
_entity_poly.pdbx_seq_one_letter_code
_entity_poly.pdbx_strand_id
1 'polypeptide(L)'
;MSLLDNVKNLFGFTPAQPVKAEPALEQTTETSKPVSKGLPPAGQQRDRLLRFVIDKLRPYQNEPETAPTALNLCICCVTNEEEDVYKVALWDSQPGKFRSELVRQLADNYIQLPANWRFAYTFYSDALPDCTYRDGNLGLLIPDRTRPDTSPLLARLVTVKGQLEQDAYSLDPAQKTSYCIGRGHSTQTASGRVRTNDIVLLNDDDPGFNAERGAGNGAVSRAHATIRYDAARRQYSLLADPGGLPASGNKTKIFHPDGTMDRADIPGMGYPLQHGDQIELGGEVLILFEVI
;
A
#
# COMPACT_ATOMS: atom_id res chain seq x y z
N MET A 1 -44.58 12.80 -30.79
CA MET A 1 -45.23 11.82 -31.70
C MET A 1 -44.64 12.07 -33.08
N SER A 2 -43.41 11.66 -33.36
CA SER A 2 -42.99 10.30 -33.73
C SER A 2 -43.57 9.83 -35.06
N LEU A 3 -42.65 9.32 -35.91
CA LEU A 3 -42.80 8.14 -36.76
C LEU A 3 -43.36 8.29 -38.20
N LEU A 4 -42.48 7.87 -39.13
CA LEU A 4 -42.75 7.14 -40.38
C LEU A 4 -43.12 8.02 -41.59
N ASP A 5 -42.55 7.87 -42.77
CA ASP A 5 -41.64 6.85 -43.28
C ASP A 5 -41.10 7.32 -44.64
N ASN A 6 -39.86 6.93 -44.90
CA ASN A 6 -39.38 6.44 -46.18
C ASN A 6 -40.47 6.11 -47.21
N VAL A 7 -40.26 6.46 -48.48
CA VAL A 7 -40.10 5.54 -49.62
C VAL A 7 -40.23 6.39 -50.89
N LYS A 8 -39.20 6.30 -51.76
CA LYS A 8 -39.26 6.31 -53.24
C LYS A 8 -38.15 7.18 -53.84
N ASN A 9 -36.96 6.58 -53.90
CA ASN A 9 -36.24 6.54 -55.18
C ASN A 9 -37.25 6.13 -56.25
N LEU A 10 -37.57 6.99 -57.20
CA LEU A 10 -38.16 6.58 -58.48
C LEU A 10 -38.18 7.80 -59.43
N PHE A 11 -37.33 7.71 -60.46
CA PHE A 11 -37.36 8.43 -61.75
C PHE A 11 -36.63 9.78 -61.89
N GLY A 12 -35.64 9.80 -62.80
CA GLY A 12 -35.09 11.02 -63.38
C GLY A 12 -33.64 10.90 -63.88
N PHE A 13 -33.30 9.92 -64.75
CA PHE A 13 -32.82 10.17 -66.13
C PHE A 13 -31.62 11.16 -66.27
N THR A 14 -30.36 10.65 -66.37
CA THR A 14 -29.46 10.57 -67.58
C THR A 14 -28.78 11.89 -68.04
N PRO A 15 -27.69 11.92 -68.86
CA PRO A 15 -26.72 10.89 -69.30
C PRO A 15 -25.21 11.33 -69.41
N ALA A 16 -24.38 10.34 -69.72
CA ALA A 16 -23.22 10.32 -70.66
C ALA A 16 -21.87 11.04 -70.39
N GLN A 17 -20.83 10.19 -70.39
CA GLN A 17 -19.40 10.47 -70.65
C GLN A 17 -19.15 10.98 -72.09
N PRO A 18 -17.92 11.47 -72.43
CA PRO A 18 -16.90 10.55 -72.95
C PRO A 18 -15.44 10.80 -72.48
N VAL A 19 -14.86 9.75 -71.89
CA VAL A 19 -13.57 9.05 -72.12
C VAL A 19 -12.38 9.74 -72.86
N LYS A 20 -11.17 9.58 -72.24
CA LYS A 20 -9.78 9.21 -72.71
C LYS A 20 -8.70 10.18 -72.17
N ALA A 21 -7.50 9.80 -71.72
CA ALA A 21 -6.72 8.56 -71.77
C ALA A 21 -5.67 8.51 -70.63
N GLU A 22 -5.33 7.30 -70.16
CA GLU A 22 -4.14 6.91 -69.36
C GLU A 22 -2.87 6.85 -70.26
N PRO A 23 -1.63 6.59 -69.77
CA PRO A 23 -1.14 6.49 -68.37
C PRO A 23 0.22 7.21 -68.13
N ALA A 24 0.59 7.43 -66.86
CA ALA A 24 1.99 7.45 -66.44
C ALA A 24 2.09 7.15 -64.94
N LEU A 25 2.71 6.00 -64.63
CA LEU A 25 3.18 5.66 -63.30
C LEU A 25 4.20 6.69 -62.83
N GLU A 26 3.89 7.41 -61.76
CA GLU A 26 4.92 8.00 -60.90
C GLU A 26 4.77 7.46 -59.48
N GLN A 27 5.73 6.60 -59.15
CA GLN A 27 6.07 6.19 -57.80
C GLN A 27 6.49 7.43 -57.02
N THR A 28 5.60 7.99 -56.21
CA THR A 28 6.04 8.83 -55.09
C THR A 28 6.41 7.93 -53.93
N THR A 29 7.72 7.78 -53.82
CA THR A 29 8.52 7.27 -52.74
C THR A 29 7.97 7.59 -51.35
N GLU A 30 8.01 6.54 -50.55
CA GLU A 30 8.00 6.53 -49.10
C GLU A 30 8.86 7.66 -48.52
N THR A 31 8.26 8.46 -47.64
CA THR A 31 8.97 8.95 -46.46
C THR A 31 8.24 8.40 -45.24
N SER A 32 8.54 7.14 -44.95
CA SER A 32 8.36 6.57 -43.63
C SER A 32 9.13 7.46 -42.65
N LYS A 33 8.39 8.22 -41.82
CA LYS A 33 9.00 8.85 -40.66
C LYS A 33 9.65 7.75 -39.83
N PRO A 34 10.89 7.94 -39.35
CA PRO A 34 11.56 6.94 -38.55
C PRO A 34 10.71 6.72 -37.31
N VAL A 35 10.21 5.50 -37.14
CA VAL A 35 9.62 5.04 -35.89
C VAL A 35 10.75 5.06 -34.88
N SER A 36 10.86 6.17 -34.14
CA SER A 36 11.65 6.20 -32.93
C SER A 36 11.14 5.05 -32.08
N LYS A 37 12.01 4.09 -31.74
CA LYS A 37 11.78 3.14 -30.65
C LYS A 37 11.80 3.93 -29.34
N GLY A 38 10.84 4.83 -29.16
CA GLY A 38 10.57 5.51 -27.90
C GLY A 38 9.76 4.58 -27.01
N LEU A 39 9.83 4.83 -25.71
CA LEU A 39 8.97 4.16 -24.74
C LEU A 39 7.49 4.25 -25.18
N PRO A 40 6.70 3.18 -25.06
CA PRO A 40 5.30 3.19 -25.46
C PRO A 40 4.54 4.32 -24.74
N PRO A 41 3.58 5.01 -25.40
CA PRO A 41 2.77 6.03 -24.75
C PRO A 41 2.07 5.51 -23.50
N ALA A 42 1.92 6.37 -22.48
CA ALA A 42 1.31 6.00 -21.20
C ALA A 42 -0.10 5.39 -21.33
N GLY A 43 -0.87 5.76 -22.36
CA GLY A 43 -2.15 5.13 -22.67
C GLY A 43 -2.02 3.65 -23.05
N GLN A 44 -1.07 3.33 -23.93
CA GLN A 44 -0.80 1.94 -24.32
C GLN A 44 -0.25 1.12 -23.16
N GLN A 45 0.59 1.73 -22.31
CA GLN A 45 1.07 1.06 -21.09
C GLN A 45 -0.07 0.77 -20.12
N ARG A 46 -1.01 1.71 -19.93
CA ARG A 46 -2.19 1.48 -19.09
C ARG A 46 -3.03 0.32 -19.60
N ASP A 47 -3.29 0.25 -20.90
CA ASP A 47 -4.04 -0.86 -21.49
C ASP A 47 -3.29 -2.19 -21.31
N ARG A 48 -1.95 -2.17 -21.44
CA ARG A 48 -1.10 -3.34 -21.17
C ARG A 48 -1.18 -3.79 -19.71
N LEU A 49 -1.12 -2.87 -18.75
CA LEU A 49 -1.23 -3.16 -17.33
C LEU A 49 -2.60 -3.76 -16.97
N LEU A 50 -3.68 -3.14 -17.44
CA LEU A 50 -5.04 -3.63 -17.22
C LEU A 50 -5.21 -5.03 -17.80
N ARG A 51 -4.82 -5.24 -19.06
CA ARG A 51 -4.88 -6.55 -19.72
C ARG A 51 -4.09 -7.60 -18.96
N PHE A 52 -2.87 -7.27 -18.54
CA PHE A 52 -2.04 -8.17 -17.73
C PHE A 52 -2.77 -8.62 -16.46
N VAL A 53 -3.30 -7.68 -15.66
CA VAL A 53 -4.01 -8.03 -14.42
C VAL A 53 -5.25 -8.88 -14.71
N ILE A 54 -6.07 -8.49 -15.68
CA ILE A 54 -7.29 -9.23 -16.07
C ILE A 54 -6.96 -10.65 -16.51
N ASP A 55 -5.96 -10.80 -17.40
CA ASP A 55 -5.58 -12.10 -17.94
C ASP A 55 -5.06 -13.05 -16.85
N LYS A 56 -4.29 -12.52 -15.87
CA LYS A 56 -3.82 -13.32 -14.74
C LYS A 56 -4.92 -13.66 -13.73
N LEU A 57 -6.00 -12.89 -13.67
CA LEU A 57 -7.14 -13.13 -12.78
C LEU A 57 -8.27 -13.96 -13.40
N ARG A 58 -8.15 -14.38 -14.67
CA ARG A 58 -9.11 -15.30 -15.30
C ARG A 58 -9.43 -16.56 -14.49
N PRO A 59 -8.50 -17.18 -13.74
CA PRO A 59 -8.84 -18.34 -12.90
C PRO A 59 -9.94 -18.07 -11.85
N TYR A 60 -10.17 -16.81 -11.47
CA TYR A 60 -11.20 -16.41 -10.49
C TYR A 60 -12.53 -15.99 -11.16
N GLN A 61 -12.67 -16.19 -12.47
CA GLN A 61 -13.87 -15.84 -13.20
C GLN A 61 -15.06 -16.67 -12.70
N ASN A 62 -16.15 -16.02 -12.32
CA ASN A 62 -17.32 -16.64 -11.67
C ASN A 62 -17.04 -17.34 -10.32
N GLU A 63 -15.89 -17.09 -9.69
CA GLU A 63 -15.53 -17.64 -8.38
C GLU A 63 -15.32 -16.56 -7.30
N PRO A 64 -16.39 -15.88 -6.83
CA PRO A 64 -16.27 -14.79 -5.87
C PRO A 64 -15.72 -15.23 -4.49
N GLU A 65 -15.89 -16.51 -4.13
CA GLU A 65 -15.45 -17.03 -2.83
C GLU A 65 -13.94 -17.27 -2.75
N THR A 66 -13.31 -17.60 -3.89
CA THR A 66 -11.87 -17.86 -4.02
C THR A 66 -11.10 -16.63 -4.48
N ALA A 67 -11.81 -15.57 -4.90
CA ALA A 67 -11.22 -14.34 -5.39
C ALA A 67 -10.27 -13.69 -4.37
N PRO A 68 -9.15 -13.11 -4.85
CA PRO A 68 -8.13 -12.54 -3.99
C PRO A 68 -8.61 -11.30 -3.25
N THR A 69 -8.17 -11.16 -1.99
CA THR A 69 -8.49 -9.99 -1.15
C THR A 69 -7.46 -8.85 -1.31
N ALA A 70 -6.35 -9.09 -1.97
CA ALA A 70 -5.33 -8.09 -2.24
C ALA A 70 -4.61 -8.40 -3.57
N LEU A 71 -4.21 -7.36 -4.27
CA LEU A 71 -3.42 -7.41 -5.49
C LEU A 71 -2.29 -6.39 -5.36
N ASN A 72 -1.04 -6.82 -5.58
CA ASN A 72 0.10 -5.92 -5.71
C ASN A 72 0.75 -6.07 -7.08
N LEU A 73 0.68 -5.02 -7.90
CA LEU A 73 1.27 -4.95 -9.22
C LEU A 73 2.74 -4.53 -9.12
N CYS A 74 3.64 -5.43 -9.45
CA CYS A 74 5.09 -5.17 -9.47
C CYS A 74 5.52 -4.78 -10.88
N ILE A 75 6.28 -3.70 -11.01
CA ILE A 75 6.75 -3.21 -12.31
C ILE A 75 8.26 -3.01 -12.23
N CYS A 76 9.01 -3.72 -13.06
CA CYS A 76 10.45 -3.51 -13.20
C CYS A 76 10.70 -2.43 -14.26
N CYS A 77 11.36 -1.34 -13.86
CA CYS A 77 11.73 -0.22 -14.72
C CYS A 77 13.25 -0.05 -14.64
N VAL A 78 13.93 -0.10 -15.79
CA VAL A 78 15.40 0.01 -15.83
C VAL A 78 15.83 1.50 -15.81
N THR A 79 14.93 2.40 -16.21
CA THR A 79 15.20 3.83 -16.32
C THR A 79 14.12 4.67 -15.66
N ASN A 80 14.49 5.85 -15.15
CA ASN A 80 13.55 6.79 -14.55
C ASN A 80 12.48 7.27 -15.55
N GLU A 81 12.85 7.40 -16.83
CA GLU A 81 11.90 7.78 -17.89
C GLU A 81 10.79 6.73 -18.06
N GLU A 82 11.13 5.45 -17.97
CA GLU A 82 10.16 4.36 -18.02
C GLU A 82 9.24 4.36 -16.79
N GLU A 83 9.80 4.59 -15.60
CA GLU A 83 9.03 4.71 -14.36
C GLU A 83 8.01 5.87 -14.44
N ASP A 84 8.42 7.03 -14.96
CA ASP A 84 7.53 8.18 -15.12
C ASP A 84 6.38 7.89 -16.09
N VAL A 85 6.64 7.18 -17.18
CA VAL A 85 5.59 6.72 -18.10
C VAL A 85 4.60 5.79 -17.38
N TYR A 86 5.08 4.88 -16.53
CA TYR A 86 4.23 4.00 -15.75
C TYR A 86 3.43 4.74 -14.67
N LYS A 87 4.00 5.75 -14.01
CA LYS A 87 3.26 6.62 -13.07
C LYS A 87 2.09 7.33 -13.75
N VAL A 88 2.31 7.84 -14.97
CA VAL A 88 1.23 8.43 -15.77
C VAL A 88 0.19 7.38 -16.17
N ALA A 89 0.62 6.17 -16.54
CA ALA A 89 -0.26 5.06 -16.89
C ALA A 89 -1.15 4.61 -15.72
N LEU A 90 -0.58 4.58 -14.50
CA LEU A 90 -1.25 4.22 -13.25
C LEU A 90 -2.06 5.36 -12.64
N TRP A 91 -2.06 6.54 -13.27
CA TRP A 91 -2.66 7.75 -12.72
C TRP A 91 -2.23 8.04 -11.29
N ASP A 92 -0.92 7.98 -11.02
CA ASP A 92 -0.38 8.18 -9.66
C ASP A 92 -0.81 9.52 -9.03
N SER A 93 -0.91 10.58 -9.84
CA SER A 93 -1.42 11.90 -9.42
C SER A 93 -2.92 11.94 -9.10
N GLN A 94 -3.69 10.88 -9.41
CA GLN A 94 -5.14 10.77 -9.14
C GLN A 94 -5.42 9.47 -8.37
N PRO A 95 -5.22 9.48 -7.04
CA PRO A 95 -5.38 8.31 -6.20
C PRO A 95 -6.72 7.60 -6.40
N GLY A 96 -6.67 6.27 -6.55
CA GLY A 96 -7.85 5.42 -6.70
C GLY A 96 -8.44 5.35 -8.12
N LYS A 97 -8.08 6.24 -9.04
CA LYS A 97 -8.64 6.23 -10.41
C LYS A 97 -8.33 4.95 -11.17
N PHE A 98 -7.08 4.48 -11.11
CA PHE A 98 -6.68 3.24 -11.76
C PHE A 98 -7.40 2.03 -11.14
N ARG A 99 -7.53 2.03 -9.81
CA ARG A 99 -8.29 1.00 -9.09
C ARG A 99 -9.75 0.97 -9.54
N SER A 100 -10.41 2.12 -9.66
CA SER A 100 -11.79 2.21 -10.13
C SER A 100 -11.96 1.71 -11.57
N GLU A 101 -11.03 2.06 -12.47
CA GLU A 101 -11.03 1.55 -13.84
C GLU A 101 -10.81 0.02 -13.88
N LEU A 102 -9.85 -0.48 -13.10
CA LEU A 102 -9.56 -1.90 -12.99
C LEU A 102 -10.79 -2.69 -12.50
N VAL A 103 -11.52 -2.19 -11.49
CA VAL A 103 -12.75 -2.83 -11.00
C VAL A 103 -13.80 -2.95 -12.10
N ARG A 104 -14.01 -1.88 -12.87
CA ARG A 104 -14.96 -1.90 -13.98
C ARG A 104 -14.57 -2.98 -14.99
N GLN A 105 -13.32 -2.99 -15.41
CA GLN A 105 -12.81 -3.96 -16.39
C GLN A 105 -12.87 -5.41 -15.86
N LEU A 106 -12.58 -5.65 -14.58
CA LEU A 106 -12.71 -6.97 -13.98
C LEU A 106 -14.17 -7.44 -13.95
N ALA A 107 -15.11 -6.54 -13.62
CA ALA A 107 -16.54 -6.84 -13.65
C ALA A 107 -17.02 -7.18 -15.07
N ASP A 108 -16.54 -6.46 -16.10
CA ASP A 108 -16.82 -6.76 -17.52
C ASP A 108 -16.29 -8.15 -17.93
N ASN A 109 -15.31 -8.69 -17.20
CA ASN A 109 -14.77 -10.04 -17.39
C ASN A 109 -15.33 -11.07 -16.40
N TYR A 110 -16.42 -10.76 -15.68
CA TYR A 110 -17.06 -11.63 -14.68
C TYR A 110 -16.14 -12.04 -13.52
N ILE A 111 -15.17 -11.20 -13.18
CA ILE A 111 -14.28 -11.36 -12.02
C ILE A 111 -14.77 -10.42 -10.93
N GLN A 112 -15.31 -10.98 -9.84
CA GLN A 112 -15.82 -10.20 -8.71
C GLN A 112 -14.85 -10.31 -7.53
N LEU A 113 -14.24 -9.19 -7.16
CA LEU A 113 -13.39 -9.10 -5.97
C LEU A 113 -14.22 -8.77 -4.72
N PRO A 114 -13.82 -9.21 -3.52
CA PRO A 114 -14.49 -8.88 -2.27
C PRO A 114 -14.56 -7.37 -2.01
N ALA A 115 -15.59 -6.88 -1.31
CA ALA A 115 -15.78 -5.43 -1.09
C ALA A 115 -14.58 -4.73 -0.40
N ASN A 116 -13.86 -5.46 0.47
CA ASN A 116 -12.70 -4.97 1.22
C ASN A 116 -11.36 -5.22 0.50
N TRP A 117 -11.38 -5.54 -0.79
CA TRP A 117 -10.15 -5.86 -1.52
C TRP A 117 -9.21 -4.64 -1.65
N ARG A 118 -7.90 -4.91 -1.69
CA ARG A 118 -6.86 -3.89 -1.76
C ARG A 118 -6.09 -3.97 -3.07
N PHE A 119 -5.72 -2.81 -3.60
CA PHE A 119 -4.83 -2.68 -4.76
C PHE A 119 -3.64 -1.83 -4.37
N ALA A 120 -2.44 -2.32 -4.65
CA ALA A 120 -1.19 -1.59 -4.54
C ALA A 120 -0.34 -1.84 -5.79
N TYR A 121 0.69 -1.02 -5.97
CA TYR A 121 1.71 -1.27 -6.98
C TYR A 121 3.08 -0.85 -6.43
N THR A 122 4.15 -1.43 -6.97
CA THR A 122 5.52 -1.18 -6.52
C THR A 122 6.49 -1.23 -7.71
N PHE A 123 7.40 -0.26 -7.77
CA PHE A 123 8.45 -0.21 -8.77
C PHE A 123 9.72 -0.90 -8.28
N TYR A 124 10.41 -1.58 -9.20
CA TYR A 124 11.69 -2.26 -8.97
C TYR A 124 12.68 -1.80 -10.04
N SER A 125 13.92 -1.53 -9.65
CA SER A 125 14.96 -1.02 -10.55
C SER A 125 15.86 -2.09 -11.17
N ASP A 126 15.85 -3.31 -10.63
CA ASP A 126 16.74 -4.41 -11.04
C ASP A 126 15.92 -5.66 -11.43
N ALA A 127 15.36 -6.36 -10.43
CA ALA A 127 14.60 -7.57 -10.64
C ALA A 127 13.24 -7.54 -9.93
N LEU A 128 12.25 -8.21 -10.53
CA LEU A 128 10.95 -8.44 -9.89
C LEU A 128 11.09 -9.41 -8.70
N PRO A 129 10.34 -9.19 -7.60
CA PRO A 129 10.27 -10.12 -6.47
C PRO A 129 9.56 -11.41 -6.91
N ASP A 130 9.65 -12.50 -6.15
CA ASP A 130 8.95 -13.76 -6.47
C ASP A 130 7.43 -13.54 -6.53
N CYS A 131 6.90 -13.35 -7.75
CA CYS A 131 5.53 -12.93 -7.98
C CYS A 131 4.67 -14.14 -8.33
N THR A 132 3.42 -14.18 -7.86
CA THR A 132 2.46 -15.24 -8.20
C THR A 132 2.30 -15.40 -9.71
N TYR A 133 2.26 -14.29 -10.44
CA TYR A 133 2.31 -14.28 -11.89
C TYR A 133 3.37 -13.32 -12.38
N ARG A 134 4.01 -13.66 -13.50
CA ARG A 134 4.99 -12.81 -14.18
C ARG A 134 4.73 -12.78 -15.68
N ASP A 135 5.06 -11.65 -16.31
CA ASP A 135 5.12 -11.48 -17.75
C ASP A 135 6.09 -10.33 -18.10
N GLY A 136 7.29 -10.68 -18.57
CA GLY A 136 8.35 -9.72 -18.87
C GLY A 136 8.71 -8.88 -17.63
N ASN A 137 8.58 -7.56 -17.77
CA ASN A 137 8.84 -6.58 -16.71
C ASN A 137 7.67 -6.36 -15.74
N LEU A 138 6.58 -7.13 -15.86
CA LEU A 138 5.41 -7.04 -15.00
C LEU A 138 5.29 -8.29 -14.11
N GLY A 139 4.92 -8.06 -12.86
CA GLY A 139 4.60 -9.08 -11.89
C GLY A 139 3.27 -8.79 -11.22
N LEU A 140 2.50 -9.83 -10.90
CA LEU A 140 1.32 -9.72 -10.05
C LEU A 140 1.53 -10.60 -8.83
N LEU A 141 1.61 -9.96 -7.68
CA LEU A 141 1.57 -10.61 -6.39
C LEU A 141 0.11 -10.71 -5.95
N ILE A 142 -0.35 -11.95 -5.83
CA ILE A 142 -1.59 -12.28 -5.16
C ILE A 142 -1.18 -12.90 -3.82
N PRO A 143 -1.40 -12.20 -2.70
CA PRO A 143 -1.20 -12.77 -1.37
C PRO A 143 -2.15 -13.96 -1.25
N ASP A 144 -1.58 -15.15 -1.32
CA ASP A 144 -2.31 -16.40 -1.34
C ASP A 144 -2.94 -16.64 0.04
N ARG A 145 -4.22 -17.00 0.08
CA ARG A 145 -4.87 -17.49 1.30
C ARG A 145 -4.28 -18.84 1.74
N THR A 146 -3.76 -19.62 0.79
CA THR A 146 -3.30 -21.01 1.00
C THR A 146 -1.79 -21.15 1.15
N ARG A 147 -1.03 -20.13 0.72
CA ARG A 147 0.38 -19.97 1.03
C ARG A 147 0.57 -18.61 1.70
N PRO A 148 0.18 -18.47 2.99
CA PRO A 148 0.72 -17.36 3.75
C PRO A 148 2.24 -17.47 3.60
N ASP A 149 2.87 -16.41 3.14
CA ASP A 149 4.27 -16.18 3.42
C ASP A 149 4.39 -16.29 4.95
N THR A 150 4.76 -17.49 5.40
CA THR A 150 4.61 -17.96 6.79
C THR A 150 5.57 -17.25 7.71
N SER A 151 6.51 -16.51 7.16
CA SER A 151 7.44 -15.68 7.89
C SER A 151 6.67 -14.47 8.43
N PRO A 152 6.45 -14.41 9.75
CA PRO A 152 5.81 -13.24 10.35
C PRO A 152 6.67 -12.01 10.09
N LEU A 153 6.05 -10.83 9.98
CA LEU A 153 6.81 -9.58 9.86
C LEU A 153 7.64 -9.40 11.13
N LEU A 154 8.95 -9.45 10.99
CA LEU A 154 9.87 -9.13 12.09
C LEU A 154 10.06 -7.62 12.13
N ALA A 155 10.12 -7.07 13.32
CA ALA A 155 10.41 -5.66 13.52
C ALA A 155 11.30 -5.47 14.75
N ARG A 156 11.82 -4.26 14.91
CA ARG A 156 12.43 -3.82 16.15
C ARG A 156 12.01 -2.41 16.50
N LEU A 157 12.13 -2.11 17.77
CA LEU A 157 12.00 -0.76 18.32
C LEU A 157 13.37 -0.29 18.76
N VAL A 158 13.74 0.93 18.40
CA VAL A 158 15.02 1.53 18.78
C VAL A 158 14.76 2.84 19.50
N THR A 159 15.38 3.01 20.66
CA THR A 159 15.23 4.24 21.45
C THR A 159 15.96 5.39 20.76
N VAL A 160 15.25 6.50 20.50
CA VAL A 160 15.83 7.73 19.92
C VAL A 160 15.97 8.82 20.99
N LYS A 161 14.94 9.01 21.82
CA LYS A 161 14.93 9.95 22.95
C LYS A 161 14.27 9.29 24.15
N GLY A 162 14.80 9.53 25.35
CA GLY A 162 14.39 8.85 26.59
C GLY A 162 15.32 7.69 26.94
N GLN A 163 15.04 7.00 28.04
CA GLN A 163 15.82 5.84 28.46
C GLN A 163 14.94 4.63 28.70
N LEU A 164 15.07 3.64 27.83
CA LEU A 164 14.49 2.33 28.05
C LEU A 164 15.50 1.42 28.74
N GLU A 165 15.04 0.30 29.29
CA GLU A 165 15.89 -0.72 29.88
C GLU A 165 16.86 -1.32 28.83
N GLN A 166 16.39 -1.47 27.60
CA GLN A 166 17.20 -1.89 26.45
C GLN A 166 17.18 -0.79 25.38
N ASP A 167 18.30 -0.58 24.71
CA ASP A 167 18.34 0.42 23.62
C ASP A 167 17.51 -0.03 22.41
N ALA A 168 17.34 -1.35 22.20
CA ALA A 168 16.50 -1.91 21.15
C ALA A 168 15.74 -3.16 21.60
N TYR A 169 14.52 -3.36 21.08
CA TYR A 169 13.66 -4.51 21.36
C TYR A 169 13.22 -5.19 20.06
N SER A 170 13.42 -6.50 19.96
CA SER A 170 12.94 -7.29 18.82
C SER A 170 11.47 -7.66 19.00
N LEU A 171 10.69 -7.46 17.95
CA LEU A 171 9.30 -7.85 17.83
C LEU A 171 9.22 -9.07 16.90
N ASP A 172 8.93 -10.21 17.50
CA ASP A 172 8.80 -11.50 16.81
C ASP A 172 7.42 -12.11 17.13
N PRO A 173 6.51 -12.13 16.15
CA PRO A 173 5.17 -12.68 16.34
C PRO A 173 5.14 -14.18 16.62
N ALA A 174 6.22 -14.91 16.33
CA ALA A 174 6.35 -16.31 16.74
C ALA A 174 6.55 -16.46 18.25
N GLN A 175 7.14 -15.45 18.90
CA GLN A 175 7.34 -15.42 20.35
C GLN A 175 6.17 -14.75 21.07
N LYS A 176 5.78 -13.57 20.59
CA LYS A 176 4.75 -12.75 21.24
C LYS A 176 4.06 -11.83 20.25
N THR A 177 2.73 -11.78 20.32
CA THR A 177 1.92 -10.94 19.41
C THR A 177 1.49 -9.61 20.03
N SER A 178 1.80 -9.37 21.30
CA SER A 178 1.39 -8.16 22.03
C SER A 178 2.47 -7.74 23.01
N TYR A 179 2.97 -6.52 22.88
CA TYR A 179 4.04 -5.95 23.69
C TYR A 179 3.54 -4.73 24.43
N CYS A 180 3.49 -4.81 25.76
CA CYS A 180 3.05 -3.72 26.62
C CYS A 180 4.19 -2.71 26.83
N ILE A 181 3.90 -1.43 26.64
CA ILE A 181 4.82 -0.31 26.83
C ILE A 181 4.40 0.50 28.04
N GLY A 182 5.36 0.83 28.89
CA GLY A 182 5.13 1.73 30.00
C GLY A 182 6.34 1.94 30.88
N ARG A 183 6.20 2.88 31.81
CA ARG A 183 7.22 3.16 32.81
C ARG A 183 7.19 2.12 33.94
N GLY A 184 8.34 1.55 34.26
CA GLY A 184 8.52 0.46 35.21
C GLY A 184 8.03 -0.90 34.70
N HIS A 185 8.55 -1.98 35.30
CA HIS A 185 8.27 -3.35 34.87
C HIS A 185 6.82 -3.78 35.07
N SER A 186 6.16 -3.30 36.11
CA SER A 186 4.78 -3.69 36.39
C SER A 186 3.96 -2.57 37.00
N THR A 187 2.65 -2.65 36.79
CA THR A 187 1.67 -1.74 37.38
C THR A 187 0.38 -2.47 37.67
N GLN A 188 -0.37 -2.00 38.66
CA GLN A 188 -1.74 -2.43 38.86
C GLN A 188 -2.67 -1.63 37.94
N THR A 189 -3.56 -2.31 37.23
CA THR A 189 -4.62 -1.69 36.43
C THR A 189 -5.76 -1.23 37.34
N ALA A 190 -6.70 -0.44 36.79
CA ALA A 190 -7.89 -0.02 37.53
C ALA A 190 -8.76 -1.19 38.03
N SER A 191 -8.62 -2.38 37.44
CA SER A 191 -9.31 -3.61 37.88
C SER A 191 -8.54 -4.38 38.97
N GLY A 192 -7.42 -3.84 39.47
CA GLY A 192 -6.56 -4.49 40.47
C GLY A 192 -5.68 -5.61 39.90
N ARG A 193 -5.71 -5.84 38.59
CA ARG A 193 -4.83 -6.85 37.94
C ARG A 193 -3.43 -6.27 37.75
N VAL A 194 -2.41 -7.11 37.92
CA VAL A 194 -1.03 -6.75 37.60
C VAL A 194 -0.84 -6.83 36.08
N ARG A 195 -0.35 -5.75 35.48
CA ARG A 195 0.15 -5.70 34.11
C ARG A 195 1.67 -5.63 34.16
N THR A 196 2.33 -6.43 33.34
CA THR A 196 3.78 -6.39 33.12
C THR A 196 4.05 -5.69 31.78
N ASN A 197 4.99 -4.76 31.77
CA ASN A 197 5.47 -4.13 30.55
C ASN A 197 6.63 -4.93 29.97
N ASP A 198 6.62 -5.09 28.65
CA ASP A 198 7.68 -5.76 27.89
C ASP A 198 8.74 -4.77 27.42
N ILE A 199 8.30 -3.55 27.12
CA ILE A 199 9.14 -2.43 26.70
C ILE A 199 9.08 -1.42 27.84
N VAL A 200 10.16 -1.40 28.63
CA VAL A 200 10.18 -0.74 29.93
C VAL A 200 10.97 0.56 29.82
N LEU A 201 10.31 1.66 30.16
CA LEU A 201 10.99 2.91 30.43
C LEU A 201 11.45 2.91 31.90
N LEU A 202 12.72 3.19 32.13
CA LEU A 202 13.30 3.21 33.47
C LEU A 202 12.70 4.35 34.31
N ASN A 203 12.44 4.06 35.57
CA ASN A 203 12.19 5.03 36.63
C ASN A 203 13.50 5.63 37.14
N ASP A 204 13.36 6.74 37.85
CA ASP A 204 14.45 7.43 38.54
C ASP A 204 15.15 6.59 39.62
N ASP A 205 14.44 5.62 40.20
CA ASP A 205 14.95 4.66 41.18
C ASP A 205 15.42 3.33 40.57
N ASP A 206 15.26 3.12 39.25
CA ASP A 206 15.69 1.88 38.61
C ASP A 206 17.22 1.82 38.42
N PRO A 207 17.84 0.63 38.59
CA PRO A 207 19.26 0.45 38.33
C PRO A 207 19.64 0.86 36.91
N GLY A 208 20.69 1.67 36.77
CA GLY A 208 21.18 2.13 35.47
C GLY A 208 20.44 3.35 34.90
N PHE A 209 19.46 3.91 35.62
CA PHE A 209 18.86 5.19 35.25
C PHE A 209 19.91 6.31 35.18
N ASN A 210 19.86 7.07 34.10
CA ASN A 210 20.67 8.24 33.84
C ASN A 210 19.75 9.47 33.77
N ALA A 211 19.96 10.42 34.67
CA ALA A 211 19.08 11.57 34.82
C ALA A 211 18.97 12.45 33.57
N GLU A 212 20.02 12.51 32.73
CA GLU A 212 19.99 13.28 31.48
C GLU A 212 19.22 12.54 30.39
N ARG A 213 19.53 11.26 30.14
CA ARG A 213 18.84 10.45 29.12
C ARG A 213 17.38 10.19 29.48
N GLY A 214 17.10 9.95 30.75
CA GLY A 214 15.79 9.56 31.28
C GLY A 214 14.91 10.72 31.75
N ALA A 215 15.33 11.98 31.60
CA ALA A 215 14.58 13.15 32.08
C ALA A 215 13.12 13.17 31.62
N GLY A 216 12.84 12.70 30.40
CA GLY A 216 11.51 12.64 29.80
C GLY A 216 10.64 11.45 30.23
N ASN A 217 11.22 10.41 30.84
CA ASN A 217 10.52 9.15 31.13
C ASN A 217 9.34 9.35 32.09
N GLY A 218 9.42 10.33 33.01
CA GLY A 218 8.35 10.63 33.96
C GLY A 218 7.03 11.06 33.31
N ALA A 219 7.08 11.58 32.08
CA ALA A 219 5.89 11.95 31.31
C ALA A 219 5.10 10.73 30.78
N VAL A 220 5.76 9.57 30.71
CA VAL A 220 5.19 8.30 30.25
C VAL A 220 4.53 7.58 31.41
N SER A 221 3.33 7.08 31.13
CA SER A 221 2.49 6.39 32.09
C SER A 221 2.99 4.96 32.31
N ARG A 222 2.66 4.37 33.47
CA ARG A 222 3.00 2.98 33.77
C ARG A 222 2.30 1.96 32.86
N ALA A 223 1.13 2.31 32.32
CA ALA A 223 0.43 1.55 31.28
C ALA A 223 0.08 2.50 30.13
N HIS A 224 1.03 2.72 29.21
CA HIS A 224 0.94 3.83 28.27
C HIS A 224 0.44 3.41 26.89
N ALA A 225 1.00 2.34 26.32
CA ALA A 225 0.62 1.85 25.01
C ALA A 225 0.89 0.36 24.87
N THR A 226 0.37 -0.24 23.82
CA THR A 226 0.61 -1.64 23.46
C THR A 226 0.86 -1.73 21.96
N ILE A 227 1.93 -2.42 21.55
CA ILE A 227 2.13 -2.79 20.15
C ILE A 227 1.56 -4.20 19.95
N ARG A 228 0.69 -4.36 18.95
CA ARG A 228 0.06 -5.64 18.63
C ARG A 228 0.31 -6.02 17.18
N TYR A 229 0.64 -7.28 16.96
CA TYR A 229 0.73 -7.87 15.63
C TYR A 229 -0.62 -8.46 15.22
N ASP A 230 -1.09 -8.11 14.03
CA ASP A 230 -2.23 -8.73 13.37
C ASP A 230 -1.70 -9.72 12.31
N ALA A 231 -1.83 -11.01 12.58
CA ALA A 231 -1.36 -12.07 11.68
C ALA A 231 -2.12 -12.10 10.35
N ALA A 232 -3.40 -11.72 10.34
CA ALA A 232 -4.18 -11.69 9.10
C ALA A 232 -3.78 -10.52 8.20
N ARG A 233 -3.33 -9.40 8.80
CA ARG A 233 -2.83 -8.22 8.08
C ARG A 233 -1.31 -8.20 7.90
N ARG A 234 -0.58 -9.11 8.56
CA ARG A 234 0.89 -9.12 8.68
C ARG A 234 1.45 -7.74 9.05
N GLN A 235 0.84 -7.11 10.05
CA GLN A 235 1.09 -5.71 10.36
C GLN A 235 1.11 -5.48 11.87
N TYR A 236 2.01 -4.61 12.32
CA TYR A 236 2.00 -4.10 13.68
C TYR A 236 1.11 -2.87 13.78
N SER A 237 0.47 -2.70 14.92
CA SER A 237 -0.27 -1.48 15.24
C SER A 237 0.02 -1.04 16.67
N LEU A 238 0.07 0.27 16.87
CA LEU A 238 0.14 0.88 18.19
C LEU A 238 -1.28 1.12 18.70
N LEU A 239 -1.53 0.73 19.95
CA LEU A 239 -2.76 1.01 20.67
C LEU A 239 -2.41 1.88 21.87
N ALA A 240 -3.06 3.03 22.01
CA ALA A 240 -2.94 3.81 23.23
C ALA A 240 -3.75 3.15 24.36
N ASP A 241 -3.08 2.90 25.48
CA ASP A 241 -3.73 2.39 26.69
C ASP A 241 -4.29 3.54 27.52
N PRO A 242 -5.12 3.29 28.56
CA PRO A 242 -5.72 4.36 29.36
C PRO A 242 -4.73 5.40 29.89
N GLY A 243 -3.47 5.02 30.17
CA GLY A 243 -2.43 5.95 30.59
C GLY A 243 -1.82 6.79 29.46
N GLY A 244 -1.90 6.34 28.20
CA GLY A 244 -1.54 7.11 27.01
C GLY A 244 -2.64 8.08 26.57
N LEU A 245 -3.83 7.94 27.14
CA LEU A 245 -5.05 8.73 26.87
C LEU A 245 -5.49 9.60 28.08
N PRO A 246 -4.62 10.40 28.70
CA PRO A 246 -5.03 11.17 29.87
C PRO A 246 -5.97 12.33 29.49
N ALA A 247 -6.84 12.71 30.43
CA ALA A 247 -7.78 13.82 30.28
C ALA A 247 -7.11 15.18 29.98
N SER A 248 -5.81 15.32 30.28
CA SER A 248 -5.01 16.51 29.98
C SER A 248 -4.58 16.63 28.50
N GLY A 249 -4.95 15.68 27.64
CA GLY A 249 -4.65 15.68 26.21
C GLY A 249 -3.74 14.52 25.77
N ASN A 250 -3.72 14.26 24.45
CA ASN A 250 -2.99 13.15 23.83
C ASN A 250 -1.50 13.18 24.10
N LYS A 251 -0.99 12.09 24.67
CA LYS A 251 0.43 11.87 24.96
C LYS A 251 1.12 10.90 23.99
N THR A 252 0.36 10.31 23.08
CA THR A 252 0.88 9.34 22.11
C THR A 252 0.67 9.84 20.69
N LYS A 253 1.75 9.95 19.92
CA LYS A 253 1.72 10.34 18.51
C LYS A 253 2.61 9.42 17.68
N ILE A 254 2.29 9.27 16.41
CA ILE A 254 3.08 8.54 15.43
C ILE A 254 3.43 9.51 14.31
N PHE A 255 4.71 9.76 14.12
CA PHE A 255 5.22 10.57 13.01
C PHE A 255 5.69 9.63 11.91
N HIS A 256 5.12 9.79 10.72
CA HIS A 256 5.42 8.95 9.57
C HIS A 256 6.59 9.53 8.77
N PRO A 257 7.35 8.69 8.03
CA PRO A 257 8.43 9.14 7.17
C PRO A 257 8.02 10.15 6.09
N ASP A 258 6.74 10.15 5.68
CA ASP A 258 6.19 11.09 4.70
C ASP A 258 5.84 12.47 5.31
N GLY A 259 6.08 12.66 6.61
CA GLY A 259 5.80 13.88 7.35
C GLY A 259 4.37 14.00 7.88
N THR A 260 3.50 13.01 7.62
CA THR A 260 2.18 12.95 8.24
C THR A 260 2.27 12.50 9.70
N MET A 261 1.22 12.77 10.48
CA MET A 261 1.20 12.44 11.90
C MET A 261 -0.18 11.98 12.35
N ASP A 262 -0.20 10.81 12.99
CA ASP A 262 -1.36 10.25 13.65
C ASP A 262 -1.33 10.53 15.14
N ARG A 263 -2.46 10.98 15.67
CA ARG A 263 -2.68 11.09 17.12
C ARG A 263 -3.41 9.83 17.58
N ALA A 264 -2.81 9.11 18.52
CA ALA A 264 -3.43 7.92 19.10
C ALA A 264 -4.37 8.31 20.25
N ASP A 265 -5.52 8.91 19.96
CA ASP A 265 -6.54 9.36 20.93
C ASP A 265 -7.67 8.37 21.18
N ILE A 266 -7.90 7.42 20.28
CA ILE A 266 -9.13 6.63 20.33
C ILE A 266 -8.87 5.34 21.12
N PRO A 267 -9.55 5.14 22.27
CA PRO A 267 -9.39 3.93 23.07
C PRO A 267 -9.67 2.66 22.24
N GLY A 268 -8.74 1.71 22.28
CA GLY A 268 -8.89 0.42 21.58
C GLY A 268 -8.69 0.46 20.07
N MET A 269 -8.47 1.64 19.47
CA MET A 269 -8.09 1.75 18.06
C MET A 269 -6.61 1.39 17.90
N GLY A 270 -6.33 0.55 16.91
CA GLY A 270 -4.97 0.23 16.48
C GLY A 270 -4.56 1.11 15.32
N TYR A 271 -3.48 1.86 15.51
CA TYR A 271 -2.86 2.72 14.50
C TYR A 271 -1.76 1.93 13.81
N PRO A 272 -1.88 1.64 12.50
CA PRO A 272 -0.90 0.82 11.80
C PRO A 272 0.49 1.45 11.80
N LEU A 273 1.52 0.63 12.04
CA LEU A 273 2.91 1.05 11.99
C LEU A 273 3.55 0.63 10.65
N GLN A 274 4.44 1.48 10.15
CA GLN A 274 5.29 1.24 8.99
C GLN A 274 6.76 1.52 9.31
N HIS A 275 7.66 0.91 8.55
CA HIS A 275 9.10 1.10 8.74
C HIS A 275 9.45 2.59 8.71
N GLY A 276 10.22 3.05 9.70
CA GLY A 276 10.66 4.44 9.84
C GLY A 276 9.72 5.30 10.68
N ASP A 277 8.57 4.79 11.14
CA ASP A 277 7.68 5.53 12.03
C ASP A 277 8.39 5.88 13.35
N GLN A 278 8.20 7.11 13.81
CA GLN A 278 8.65 7.56 15.12
C GLN A 278 7.46 7.67 16.06
N ILE A 279 7.49 6.89 17.14
CA ILE A 279 6.44 6.83 18.15
C ILE A 279 6.85 7.74 19.30
N GLU A 280 6.11 8.83 19.49
CA GLU A 280 6.24 9.74 20.62
C GLU A 280 5.34 9.28 21.76
N LEU A 281 5.92 9.09 22.95
CA LEU A 281 5.24 8.70 24.18
C LEU A 281 5.42 9.79 25.23
N GLY A 282 4.35 10.16 25.92
CA GLY A 282 4.39 11.21 26.94
C GLY A 282 4.68 12.63 26.42
N GLY A 283 4.88 12.82 25.11
CA GLY A 283 5.42 14.05 24.53
C GLY A 283 6.95 14.23 24.70
N GLU A 284 7.63 13.27 25.34
CA GLU A 284 9.03 13.44 25.75
C GLU A 284 9.94 12.28 25.37
N VAL A 285 9.38 11.10 25.10
CA VAL A 285 10.13 9.89 24.73
C VAL A 285 9.82 9.55 23.28
N LEU A 286 10.84 9.15 22.52
CA LEU A 286 10.73 8.86 21.10
C LEU A 286 11.38 7.51 20.78
N ILE A 287 10.63 6.65 20.11
CA ILE A 287 11.05 5.31 19.71
C ILE A 287 10.86 5.17 18.20
N LEU A 288 11.87 4.67 17.50
CA LEU A 288 11.81 4.36 16.07
C LEU A 288 11.34 2.92 15.88
N PHE A 289 10.37 2.73 14.99
CA PHE A 289 9.92 1.41 14.55
C PHE A 289 10.57 1.04 13.20
N GLU A 290 11.21 -0.13 13.16
CA GLU A 290 11.90 -0.62 11.95
C GLU A 290 11.46 -2.05 11.66
N VAL A 291 10.97 -2.30 10.45
CA VAL A 291 10.83 -3.66 9.90
C VAL A 291 12.23 -4.24 9.61
N ILE A 292 12.41 -5.54 9.90
CA ILE A 292 13.64 -6.32 9.66
C ILE A 292 13.48 -7.21 8.43
#